data_AF-A0A3D0NW53-F1
#
_entry.id   AF-A0A3D0NW53-F1
#
_cell.length_a   1.000
_cell.length_b   1.000
_cell.length_c   1.000
_cell.angle_alpha   90.00
_cell.angle_beta   90.00
_cell.angle_gamma   90.00
#
_symmetry.space_group_name_H-M   'P 1'
#
loop_
_entity.id
_entity.type
_entity.pdbx_description
1 polymer ?
#
loop_
_entity_poly.entity_id
_entity_poly.type
_entity_poly.pdbx_seq_one_letter_code
_entity_poly.pdbx_strand_id
1 'polypeptide(L)'
;MRILFCNVTYLKYYDGRVVGEYKPQSGGRWVRENEDAHEKWNFLNVDGYCYGYVQGNSDQMHIEKLDKVYRHQEEADDITVIWCASHPTRGTVVVGWYEHATVYRRLEDMITTPITGLERCYWFKTKAEDAYLLPEDDRTFEIGRASKTGAGTGFGQQNYWFAESRYAKENIIPDVMEFIENNRCKRINVLTEKFMQPESLKPLTKEEERFIKEMDDDDFMEFLPYAYRKYAYDQSADNAYNIAACLQNLFQYKMAIPWYEKTIELDPNDKQTKETMVYMYQQCEEYDKSKALALKLLEEAEGENADYIDELYGVIADDCCLGGDPDEGIKWLDKILKESKNDELIEYTKNTKKLWKELRESLIK
;
A
#
# COMPACT_ATOMS: atom_id res chain seq x y z
N MET A 1 15.71 -4.06 -22.99
CA MET A 1 14.66 -3.37 -22.22
C MET A 1 13.50 -4.32 -22.05
N ARG A 2 12.98 -4.44 -20.82
CA ARG A 2 11.83 -5.28 -20.48
C ARG A 2 10.68 -4.34 -20.14
N ILE A 3 9.54 -4.54 -20.79
CA ILE A 3 8.41 -3.63 -20.69
C ILE A 3 7.11 -4.42 -20.65
N LEU A 4 6.17 -3.94 -19.83
CA LEU A 4 4.82 -4.48 -19.70
C LEU A 4 3.82 -3.35 -19.81
N PHE A 5 2.69 -3.60 -20.45
CA PHE A 5 1.57 -2.66 -20.51
C PHE A 5 0.42 -3.20 -19.69
N CYS A 6 -0.20 -2.38 -18.84
CA CYS A 6 -1.33 -2.72 -17.98
C CYS A 6 -2.50 -1.79 -18.29
N ASN A 7 -3.67 -2.33 -18.56
CA ASN A 7 -4.90 -1.61 -18.86
C ASN A 7 -5.81 -1.64 -17.62
N VAL A 8 -5.92 -0.51 -16.95
CA VAL A 8 -6.69 -0.31 -15.72
C VAL A 8 -7.90 0.61 -15.95
N THR A 9 -8.70 0.79 -14.91
CA THR A 9 -9.77 1.79 -14.86
C THR A 9 -9.20 3.20 -14.99
N TYR A 10 -9.85 4.08 -15.76
CA TYR A 10 -9.43 5.47 -15.91
C TYR A 10 -9.83 6.28 -14.68
N LEU A 11 -8.84 6.75 -13.92
CA LEU A 11 -9.00 7.50 -12.67
C LEU A 11 -8.12 8.74 -12.72
N LYS A 12 -8.45 9.79 -11.97
CA LYS A 12 -7.67 11.03 -12.04
C LYS A 12 -6.39 10.90 -11.22
N TYR A 13 -6.48 10.39 -10.00
CA TYR A 13 -5.37 10.47 -9.05
C TYR A 13 -4.75 9.12 -8.67
N TYR A 14 -5.49 8.01 -8.78
CA TYR A 14 -4.99 6.67 -8.43
C TYR A 14 -4.34 6.59 -7.03
N ASP A 15 -4.81 7.39 -6.08
CA ASP A 15 -4.35 7.43 -4.69
C ASP A 15 -5.46 7.07 -3.68
N GLY A 16 -6.54 6.43 -4.15
CA GLY A 16 -7.70 6.04 -3.34
C GLY A 16 -8.89 6.97 -3.44
N ARG A 17 -8.69 8.20 -3.92
CA ARG A 17 -9.79 9.15 -4.13
C ARG A 17 -10.63 8.73 -5.33
N VAL A 18 -11.93 8.57 -5.10
CA VAL A 18 -12.91 8.21 -6.16
C VAL A 18 -14.08 9.20 -6.26
N VAL A 19 -14.24 10.08 -5.26
CA VAL A 19 -15.30 11.10 -5.25
C VAL A 19 -14.98 12.16 -6.30
N GLY A 20 -15.93 12.42 -7.20
CA GLY A 20 -15.76 13.36 -8.31
C GLY A 20 -15.01 12.78 -9.52
N GLU A 21 -14.60 11.51 -9.46
CA GLU A 21 -13.98 10.83 -10.60
C GLU A 21 -15.03 10.29 -11.61
N TYR A 22 -14.61 10.04 -12.85
CA TYR A 22 -15.47 9.50 -13.88
C TYR A 22 -15.96 8.10 -13.51
N LYS A 23 -17.29 7.91 -13.42
CA LYS A 23 -17.86 6.57 -13.29
C LYS A 23 -17.43 5.72 -14.49
N PRO A 24 -16.88 4.51 -14.30
CA PRO A 24 -16.37 3.70 -15.40
C PRO A 24 -17.47 3.40 -16.42
N GLN A 25 -17.27 3.82 -17.67
CA GLN A 25 -18.19 3.49 -18.78
C GLN A 25 -18.04 2.03 -19.24
N SER A 26 -16.87 1.44 -18.99
CA SER A 26 -16.54 0.06 -19.29
C SER A 26 -15.83 -0.58 -18.09
N GLY A 27 -16.63 -1.24 -17.26
CA GLY A 27 -16.23 -2.22 -16.26
C GLY A 27 -17.31 -3.30 -16.27
N GLY A 28 -16.96 -4.55 -15.98
CA GLY A 28 -17.97 -5.61 -15.85
C GLY A 28 -19.09 -5.19 -14.91
N ARG A 29 -20.26 -5.83 -15.03
CA ARG A 29 -21.47 -5.56 -14.21
C ARG A 29 -21.17 -5.43 -12.70
N TRP A 30 -20.08 -6.04 -12.25
CA TRP A 30 -19.54 -6.04 -10.89
C TRP A 30 -19.03 -4.68 -10.37
N VAL A 31 -18.47 -3.81 -11.21
CA VAL A 31 -17.93 -2.48 -10.79
C VAL A 31 -19.06 -1.49 -10.44
N ARG A 32 -20.30 -1.79 -10.84
CA ARG A 32 -21.47 -0.95 -10.51
C ARG A 32 -22.08 -1.27 -9.15
N GLU A 33 -21.70 -2.41 -8.55
CA GLU A 33 -22.32 -2.95 -7.34
C GLU A 33 -21.32 -3.27 -6.21
N ASN A 34 -20.00 -3.36 -6.50
CA ASN A 34 -18.97 -3.62 -5.49
C ASN A 34 -17.82 -2.60 -5.54
N GLU A 35 -17.66 -1.88 -4.43
CA GLU A 35 -16.83 -0.69 -4.21
C GLU A 35 -15.35 -0.98 -3.93
N ASP A 36 -14.68 -1.88 -4.66
CA ASP A 36 -13.23 -2.01 -4.45
C ASP A 36 -12.42 -2.45 -5.67
N ALA A 37 -12.06 -1.48 -6.51
CA ALA A 37 -11.04 -1.68 -7.54
C ALA A 37 -9.68 -1.35 -6.92
N HIS A 38 -8.88 -2.35 -6.54
CA HIS A 38 -7.50 -2.18 -6.04
C HIS A 38 -6.63 -1.30 -6.97
N GLU A 39 -6.99 -1.19 -8.25
CA GLU A 39 -6.39 -0.28 -9.24
C GLU A 39 -6.40 1.19 -8.79
N LYS A 40 -7.35 1.62 -7.96
CA LYS A 40 -7.49 3.01 -7.48
C LYS A 40 -6.32 3.48 -6.62
N TRP A 41 -5.42 2.60 -6.22
CA TRP A 41 -4.28 2.91 -5.37
C TRP A 41 -2.93 2.73 -6.04
N ASN A 42 -2.89 2.48 -7.36
CA ASN A 42 -1.65 2.18 -8.06
C ASN A 42 -0.57 3.23 -7.76
N PHE A 43 -0.91 4.53 -7.79
CA PHE A 43 0.05 5.61 -7.55
C PHE A 43 0.02 6.17 -6.12
N LEU A 44 -0.60 5.47 -5.16
CA LEU A 44 -0.49 5.84 -3.75
C LEU A 44 0.93 5.53 -3.26
N ASN A 45 1.56 6.52 -2.64
CA ASN A 45 2.84 6.35 -1.96
C ASN A 45 2.60 5.79 -0.55
N VAL A 46 3.05 4.57 -0.30
CA VAL A 46 3.01 3.91 1.01
C VAL A 46 4.44 3.57 1.42
N ASP A 47 4.94 4.23 2.47
CA ASP A 47 6.31 4.12 2.95
C ASP A 47 7.40 4.25 1.85
N GLY A 48 7.19 5.16 0.91
CA GLY A 48 8.11 5.42 -0.20
C GLY A 48 7.96 4.49 -1.40
N TYR A 49 6.92 3.65 -1.46
CA TYR A 49 6.68 2.71 -2.55
C TYR A 49 5.26 2.84 -3.12
N CYS A 50 5.13 2.53 -4.41
CA CYS A 50 3.85 2.35 -5.08
C CYS A 50 3.62 0.85 -5.36
N TYR A 51 2.40 0.39 -5.07
CA TYR A 51 1.98 -1.00 -5.20
C TYR A 51 0.91 -1.10 -6.28
N GLY A 52 1.27 -1.64 -7.43
CA GLY A 52 0.41 -1.68 -8.61
C GLY A 52 -0.43 -2.94 -8.68
N TYR A 53 -1.70 -2.76 -9.03
CA TYR A 53 -2.64 -3.81 -9.33
C TYR A 53 -3.27 -3.64 -10.72
N VAL A 54 -3.56 -4.76 -11.37
CA VAL A 54 -4.36 -4.84 -12.59
C VAL A 54 -5.21 -6.10 -12.51
N GLN A 55 -6.49 -5.99 -12.88
CA GLN A 55 -7.36 -7.16 -12.92
C GLN A 55 -6.87 -8.18 -13.97
N GLY A 56 -6.35 -9.32 -13.51
CA GLY A 56 -5.97 -10.45 -14.36
C GLY A 56 -7.08 -11.50 -14.50
N ASN A 57 -7.03 -12.32 -15.54
CA ASN A 57 -7.89 -13.51 -15.69
C ASN A 57 -7.18 -14.83 -15.26
N SER A 58 -6.00 -14.72 -14.66
CA SER A 58 -5.20 -15.86 -14.18
C SER A 58 -4.65 -15.53 -12.80
N ASP A 59 -4.41 -16.59 -12.02
CA ASP A 59 -3.71 -16.59 -10.74
C ASP A 59 -2.20 -16.34 -10.86
N GLN A 60 -1.68 -16.28 -12.10
CA GLN A 60 -0.28 -16.00 -12.37
C GLN A 60 -0.06 -14.98 -13.48
N MET A 61 1.00 -14.19 -13.33
CA MET A 61 1.60 -13.42 -14.39
C MET A 61 2.76 -14.20 -15.01
N HIS A 62 2.71 -14.41 -16.32
CA HIS A 62 3.72 -15.15 -17.08
C HIS A 62 4.99 -14.31 -17.32
N ILE A 63 5.69 -13.94 -16.25
CA ILE A 63 6.86 -13.05 -16.27
C ILE A 63 8.01 -13.56 -17.14
N GLU A 64 8.04 -14.85 -17.47
CA GLU A 64 8.97 -15.43 -18.46
C GLU A 64 8.81 -14.86 -19.89
N LYS A 65 7.71 -14.16 -20.17
CA LYS A 65 7.48 -13.42 -21.40
C LYS A 65 8.23 -12.09 -21.45
N LEU A 66 8.62 -11.54 -20.30
CA LEU A 66 9.50 -10.36 -20.22
C LEU A 66 10.93 -10.75 -20.61
N ASP A 67 11.39 -11.89 -20.09
CA ASP A 67 12.69 -12.48 -20.39
C ASP A 67 12.69 -13.96 -19.95
N LYS A 68 13.35 -14.83 -20.71
CA LYS A 68 13.38 -16.27 -20.44
C LYS A 68 14.10 -16.62 -19.13
N VAL A 69 14.96 -15.72 -18.64
CA VAL A 69 15.65 -15.89 -17.35
C VAL A 69 14.66 -16.04 -16.17
N TYR A 70 13.43 -15.52 -16.31
CA TYR A 70 12.42 -15.55 -15.25
C TYR A 70 11.56 -16.83 -15.24
N ARG A 71 11.82 -17.82 -16.10
CA ARG A 71 10.98 -19.04 -16.21
C ARG A 71 10.71 -19.78 -14.89
N HIS A 72 11.68 -19.77 -13.98
CA HIS A 72 11.61 -20.45 -12.68
C HIS A 72 11.80 -19.47 -11.52
N GLN A 73 11.55 -18.18 -11.77
CA GLN A 73 11.60 -17.13 -10.77
C GLN A 73 10.18 -16.74 -10.36
N GLU A 74 10.02 -16.30 -9.13
CA GLU A 74 8.75 -15.79 -8.60
C GLU A 74 8.58 -14.28 -8.83
N GLU A 75 9.67 -13.58 -9.19
CA GLU A 75 9.64 -12.15 -9.49
C GLU A 75 10.60 -11.78 -10.64
N ALA A 76 10.37 -10.59 -11.21
CA ALA A 76 11.21 -10.00 -12.24
C ALA A 76 11.47 -8.53 -11.94
N ASP A 77 12.74 -8.18 -11.73
CA ASP A 77 13.18 -6.80 -11.47
C ASP A 77 13.55 -6.02 -12.73
N ASP A 78 13.63 -4.70 -12.55
CA ASP A 78 14.04 -3.73 -13.55
C ASP A 78 13.13 -3.74 -14.79
N ILE A 79 11.82 -3.70 -14.52
CA ILE A 79 10.77 -3.69 -15.53
C ILE A 79 10.16 -2.30 -15.65
N THR A 80 10.03 -1.80 -16.88
CA THR A 80 9.20 -0.63 -17.17
C THR A 80 7.74 -1.07 -17.29
N VAL A 81 6.86 -0.58 -16.41
CA VAL A 81 5.43 -0.90 -16.44
C VAL A 81 4.66 0.31 -16.92
N ILE A 82 3.99 0.19 -18.06
CA ILE A 82 3.18 1.27 -18.65
C ILE A 82 1.74 1.09 -18.22
N TRP A 83 1.21 2.07 -17.49
CA TRP A 83 -0.17 2.13 -17.09
C TRP A 83 -0.99 2.82 -18.17
N CYS A 84 -1.99 2.10 -18.67
CA CYS A 84 -2.93 2.54 -19.68
C CYS A 84 -4.34 2.48 -19.13
N ALA A 85 -5.24 3.31 -19.64
CA ALA A 85 -6.65 3.23 -19.30
C ALA A 85 -7.54 3.73 -20.44
N SER A 86 -8.78 3.26 -20.48
CA SER A 86 -9.77 3.70 -21.46
C SER A 86 -10.26 5.12 -21.15
N HIS A 87 -9.70 6.11 -21.86
CA HIS A 87 -10.11 7.50 -21.81
C HIS A 87 -11.55 7.67 -22.32
N PRO A 88 -12.38 8.53 -21.70
CA PRO A 88 -13.79 8.72 -22.08
C PRO A 88 -14.03 9.06 -23.57
N THR A 89 -13.05 9.67 -24.24
CA THR A 89 -13.19 10.18 -25.62
C THR A 89 -12.09 9.77 -26.60
N ARG A 90 -10.96 9.20 -26.15
CA ARG A 90 -9.74 8.99 -26.97
C ARG A 90 -9.34 7.52 -27.11
N GLY A 91 -10.11 6.58 -26.55
CA GLY A 91 -9.70 5.18 -26.51
C GLY A 91 -8.71 4.89 -25.38
N THR A 92 -7.92 3.82 -25.49
CA THR A 92 -6.96 3.44 -24.44
C THR A 92 -5.73 4.32 -24.56
N VAL A 93 -5.42 5.09 -23.51
CA VAL A 93 -4.27 6.02 -23.48
C VAL A 93 -3.30 5.65 -22.35
N VAL A 94 -2.03 6.05 -22.48
CA VAL A 94 -1.08 6.00 -21.37
C VAL A 94 -1.48 7.02 -20.30
N VAL A 95 -1.64 6.57 -19.06
CA VAL A 95 -1.96 7.41 -17.90
C VAL A 95 -0.75 7.66 -17.01
N GLY A 96 0.24 6.78 -17.05
CA GLY A 96 1.45 6.86 -16.25
C GLY A 96 2.34 5.64 -16.47
N TRP A 97 3.43 5.55 -15.73
CA TRP A 97 4.34 4.41 -15.80
C TRP A 97 5.13 4.25 -14.50
N TYR A 98 5.64 3.04 -14.28
CA TYR A 98 6.69 2.75 -13.33
C TYR A 98 7.99 2.45 -14.05
N GLU A 99 9.07 2.93 -13.47
CA GLU A 99 10.42 2.52 -13.79
C GLU A 99 10.94 1.59 -12.68
N HIS A 100 11.97 0.80 -13.02
CA HIS A 100 12.66 -0.08 -12.08
C HIS A 100 11.73 -0.97 -11.23
N ALA A 101 10.56 -1.35 -11.77
CA ALA A 101 9.56 -2.08 -11.01
C ALA A 101 9.94 -3.55 -10.87
N THR A 102 9.60 -4.12 -9.73
CA THR A 102 9.52 -5.57 -9.51
C THR A 102 8.12 -6.03 -9.93
N VAL A 103 8.06 -7.09 -10.73
CA VAL A 103 6.81 -7.76 -11.17
C VAL A 103 6.76 -9.15 -10.56
N TYR A 104 5.72 -9.43 -9.79
CA TYR A 104 5.52 -10.73 -9.15
C TYR A 104 4.77 -11.69 -10.07
N ARG A 105 5.14 -12.98 -10.01
CA ARG A 105 4.46 -14.08 -10.71
C ARG A 105 3.08 -14.33 -10.14
N ARG A 106 2.89 -14.10 -8.84
CA ARG A 106 1.61 -14.23 -8.11
C ARG A 106 1.24 -12.89 -7.49
N LEU A 107 -0.03 -12.74 -7.12
CA LEU A 107 -0.43 -11.61 -6.30
C LEU A 107 0.25 -11.73 -4.93
N GLU A 108 0.87 -10.64 -4.51
CA GLU A 108 1.37 -10.47 -3.16
C GLU A 108 0.33 -9.70 -2.36
N ASP A 109 0.12 -10.10 -1.10
CA ASP A 109 -0.77 -9.40 -0.17
C ASP A 109 0.02 -8.39 0.65
N MET A 110 -0.60 -7.24 0.90
CA MET A 110 -0.07 -6.26 1.84
C MET A 110 -0.56 -6.60 3.26
N ILE A 111 0.34 -6.55 4.23
CA ILE A 111 -0.03 -6.66 5.64
C ILE A 111 -1.08 -5.61 5.95
N THR A 112 -2.18 -6.05 6.54
CA THR A 112 -3.30 -5.21 6.96
C THR A 112 -3.46 -5.35 8.45
N THR A 113 -3.58 -4.22 9.14
CA THR A 113 -3.82 -4.18 10.60
C THR A 113 -5.10 -3.37 10.86
N PRO A 114 -5.71 -3.50 12.05
CA PRO A 114 -6.91 -2.73 12.41
C PRO A 114 -6.73 -1.22 12.28
N ILE A 115 -5.50 -0.70 12.39
CA ILE A 115 -5.22 0.74 12.35
C ILE A 115 -4.99 1.28 10.92
N THR A 116 -4.76 0.41 9.93
CA THR A 116 -4.51 0.82 8.54
C THR A 116 -5.71 0.56 7.64
N GLY A 117 -6.42 -0.57 7.84
CA GLY A 117 -7.61 -0.92 7.07
C GLY A 117 -7.40 -1.04 5.56
N LEU A 118 -6.14 -1.08 5.09
CA LEU A 118 -5.79 -1.16 3.68
C LEU A 118 -5.58 -2.60 3.23
N GLU A 119 -6.68 -3.34 3.04
CA GLU A 119 -6.61 -4.67 2.43
C GLU A 119 -6.26 -4.54 0.94
N ARG A 120 -5.04 -4.95 0.57
CA ARG A 120 -4.52 -4.81 -0.80
C ARG A 120 -3.75 -6.04 -1.22
N CYS A 121 -3.93 -6.39 -2.48
CA CYS A 121 -3.03 -7.27 -3.21
C CYS A 121 -2.41 -6.51 -4.40
N TYR A 122 -1.21 -6.90 -4.81
CA TYR A 122 -0.47 -6.22 -5.87
C TYR A 122 0.34 -7.20 -6.71
N TRP A 123 0.54 -6.83 -7.98
CA TRP A 123 1.44 -7.52 -8.92
C TRP A 123 2.78 -6.80 -9.07
N PHE A 124 2.82 -5.53 -8.70
CA PHE A 124 3.92 -4.63 -9.01
C PHE A 124 4.35 -3.86 -7.78
N LYS A 125 5.66 -3.67 -7.62
CA LYS A 125 6.22 -2.78 -6.60
C LYS A 125 7.29 -1.92 -7.25
N THR A 126 7.27 -0.61 -6.98
CA THR A 126 8.35 0.30 -7.34
C THR A 126 8.49 1.38 -6.28
N LYS A 127 9.62 2.10 -6.26
CA LYS A 127 9.75 3.30 -5.43
C LYS A 127 8.79 4.38 -5.92
N ALA A 128 8.25 5.17 -5.02
CA ALA A 128 7.38 6.28 -5.38
C ALA A 128 8.09 7.29 -6.30
N GLU A 129 9.41 7.42 -6.16
CA GLU A 129 10.28 8.26 -7.01
C GLU A 129 10.41 7.73 -8.44
N ASP A 130 10.19 6.43 -8.65
CA ASP A 130 10.24 5.76 -9.95
C ASP A 130 8.82 5.57 -10.54
N ALA A 131 7.78 6.02 -9.83
CA ALA A 131 6.40 6.06 -10.31
C ALA A 131 6.05 7.43 -10.89
N TYR A 132 5.38 7.45 -12.03
CA TYR A 132 5.02 8.67 -12.78
C TYR A 132 3.57 8.63 -13.23
N LEU A 133 2.71 9.41 -12.57
CA LEU A 133 1.33 9.65 -12.99
C LEU A 133 1.23 10.95 -13.78
N LEU A 134 0.57 10.93 -14.95
CA LEU A 134 0.36 12.11 -15.76
C LEU A 134 -0.91 12.89 -15.35
N PRO A 135 -0.89 14.23 -15.45
CA PRO A 135 -2.11 15.05 -15.49
C PRO A 135 -3.02 14.60 -16.63
N GLU A 136 -4.34 14.74 -16.46
CA GLU A 136 -5.31 14.25 -17.45
C GLU A 136 -5.10 14.85 -18.86
N ASP A 137 -4.80 16.14 -18.94
CA ASP A 137 -4.61 16.84 -20.21
C ASP A 137 -3.41 16.32 -21.02
N ASP A 138 -2.46 15.64 -20.35
CA ASP A 138 -1.26 15.08 -20.95
C ASP A 138 -1.40 13.60 -21.35
N ARG A 139 -2.52 12.94 -20.98
CA ARG A 139 -2.82 11.53 -21.31
C ARG A 139 -3.27 11.37 -22.76
N THR A 140 -2.34 11.65 -23.67
CA THR A 140 -2.62 11.84 -25.10
C THR A 140 -2.13 10.70 -25.98
N PHE A 141 -1.23 9.84 -25.47
CA PHE A 141 -0.65 8.75 -26.23
C PHE A 141 -1.57 7.53 -26.24
N GLU A 142 -2.15 7.19 -27.40
CA GLU A 142 -3.05 6.06 -27.56
C GLU A 142 -2.30 4.73 -27.72
N ILE A 143 -2.78 3.68 -27.05
CA ILE A 143 -2.35 2.29 -27.24
C ILE A 143 -3.47 1.50 -27.92
N GLY A 144 -3.10 0.82 -29.01
CA GLY A 144 -4.03 0.04 -29.82
C GLY A 144 -4.69 -1.12 -29.09
N ARG A 145 -5.77 -1.63 -29.69
CA ARG A 145 -6.44 -2.89 -29.32
C ARG A 145 -6.25 -3.88 -30.46
N ALA A 146 -5.73 -5.06 -30.17
CA ALA A 146 -5.42 -6.08 -31.17
C ALA A 146 -6.65 -6.49 -32.02
N SER A 147 -7.85 -6.40 -31.45
CA SER A 147 -9.12 -6.64 -32.17
C SER A 147 -9.42 -5.61 -33.26
N LYS A 148 -8.83 -4.42 -33.22
CA LYS A 148 -9.01 -3.35 -34.20
C LYS A 148 -7.84 -3.21 -35.16
N THR A 149 -6.62 -3.36 -34.65
CA THR A 149 -5.38 -3.02 -35.37
C THR A 149 -4.56 -4.24 -35.78
N GLY A 150 -4.96 -5.45 -35.38
CA GLY A 150 -4.28 -6.70 -35.70
C GLY A 150 -3.52 -7.31 -34.52
N ALA A 151 -3.24 -8.61 -34.62
CA ALA A 151 -2.55 -9.35 -33.56
C ALA A 151 -1.14 -8.76 -33.30
N GLY A 152 -0.81 -8.55 -32.03
CA GLY A 152 0.50 -8.10 -31.60
C GLY A 152 0.75 -6.59 -31.71
N THR A 153 -0.26 -5.77 -32.01
CA THR A 153 -0.12 -4.31 -32.14
C THR A 153 -0.77 -3.53 -30.98
N GLY A 154 -1.06 -4.17 -29.86
CA GLY A 154 -1.77 -3.58 -28.72
C GLY A 154 -2.39 -4.63 -27.80
N PHE A 155 -3.23 -4.17 -26.87
CA PHE A 155 -3.89 -5.04 -25.89
C PHE A 155 -4.79 -6.10 -26.56
N GLY A 156 -4.65 -7.35 -26.09
CA GLY A 156 -5.51 -8.47 -26.47
C GLY A 156 -6.74 -8.57 -25.57
N GLN A 157 -7.10 -9.80 -25.18
CA GLN A 157 -8.20 -10.07 -24.25
C GLN A 157 -7.81 -9.88 -22.76
N GLN A 158 -6.52 -9.95 -22.45
CA GLN A 158 -5.99 -9.71 -21.10
C GLN A 158 -5.82 -8.21 -20.85
N ASN A 159 -5.91 -7.79 -19.59
CA ASN A 159 -5.61 -6.43 -19.16
C ASN A 159 -4.11 -6.14 -19.05
N TYR A 160 -3.24 -7.12 -19.29
CA TYR A 160 -1.80 -6.88 -19.38
C TYR A 160 -1.23 -7.44 -20.69
N TRP A 161 -0.18 -6.80 -21.20
CA TRP A 161 0.42 -7.12 -22.50
C TRP A 161 1.94 -6.93 -22.48
N PHE A 162 2.67 -8.01 -22.77
CA PHE A 162 4.15 -8.07 -22.73
C PHE A 162 4.85 -7.49 -23.98
N ALA A 163 4.10 -6.98 -24.97
CA ALA A 163 4.64 -6.37 -26.18
C ALA A 163 5.74 -7.19 -26.91
N GLU A 164 5.62 -8.51 -26.92
CA GLU A 164 6.66 -9.43 -27.41
C GLU A 164 6.86 -9.38 -28.94
N SER A 165 5.86 -8.89 -29.67
CA SER A 165 5.84 -8.90 -31.13
C SER A 165 6.95 -8.03 -31.73
N ARG A 166 7.44 -8.41 -32.91
CA ARG A 166 8.41 -7.60 -33.66
C ARG A 166 7.86 -6.20 -33.93
N TYR A 167 6.59 -6.10 -34.32
CA TYR A 167 5.95 -4.82 -34.59
C TYR A 167 5.95 -3.90 -33.36
N ALA A 168 5.58 -4.42 -32.19
CA ALA A 168 5.56 -3.63 -30.96
C ALA A 168 6.97 -3.15 -30.59
N LYS A 169 7.97 -4.03 -30.71
CA LYS A 169 9.39 -3.70 -30.45
C LYS A 169 9.96 -2.65 -31.40
N GLU A 170 9.58 -2.67 -32.68
CA GLU A 170 10.12 -1.76 -33.69
C GLU A 170 9.33 -0.44 -33.80
N ASN A 171 8.05 -0.39 -33.40
CA ASN A 171 7.17 0.75 -33.69
C ASN A 171 6.40 1.30 -32.49
N ILE A 172 6.04 0.48 -31.49
CA ILE A 172 5.23 0.95 -30.35
C ILE A 172 6.12 1.35 -29.19
N ILE A 173 7.05 0.48 -28.84
CA ILE A 173 7.94 0.67 -27.69
C ILE A 173 8.80 1.94 -27.86
N PRO A 174 9.47 2.19 -29.01
CA PRO A 174 10.25 3.42 -29.18
C PRO A 174 9.42 4.69 -29.01
N ASP A 175 8.23 4.75 -29.63
CA ASP A 175 7.33 5.90 -29.55
C ASP A 175 6.82 6.14 -28.12
N VAL A 176 6.52 5.07 -27.37
CA VAL A 176 6.14 5.15 -25.96
C VAL A 176 7.30 5.67 -25.11
N MET A 177 8.54 5.22 -25.36
CA MET A 177 9.70 5.72 -24.61
C MET A 177 10.00 7.18 -24.91
N GLU A 178 9.84 7.61 -26.16
CA GLU A 178 9.94 9.02 -26.53
C GLU A 178 8.85 9.86 -25.84
N PHE A 179 7.61 9.36 -25.80
CA PHE A 179 6.53 10.00 -25.07
C PHE A 179 6.83 10.12 -23.58
N ILE A 180 7.33 9.06 -22.93
CA ILE A 180 7.72 9.07 -21.52
C ILE A 180 8.77 10.15 -21.25
N GLU A 181 9.85 10.18 -22.04
CA GLU A 181 10.93 11.13 -21.82
C GLU A 181 10.47 12.58 -21.97
N ASN A 182 9.62 12.85 -22.96
CA ASN A 182 9.05 14.18 -23.19
C ASN A 182 8.05 14.62 -22.11
N ASN A 183 7.53 13.71 -21.28
CA ASN A 183 6.49 14.00 -20.29
C ASN A 183 6.91 13.72 -18.84
N ARG A 184 8.13 13.23 -18.60
CA ARG A 184 8.66 12.86 -17.28
C ARG A 184 8.51 13.96 -16.22
N CYS A 185 8.77 15.21 -16.60
CA CYS A 185 8.71 16.36 -15.68
C CYS A 185 7.28 16.77 -15.28
N LYS A 186 6.24 16.18 -15.89
CA LYS A 186 4.84 16.56 -15.66
C LYS A 186 4.16 15.77 -14.54
N ARG A 187 4.87 14.85 -13.89
CA ARG A 187 4.37 13.95 -12.85
C ARG A 187 3.55 14.65 -11.76
N ILE A 188 2.44 14.04 -11.34
CA ILE A 188 1.54 14.57 -10.29
C ILE A 188 1.39 13.72 -9.01
N ASN A 189 1.88 12.48 -8.96
CA ASN A 189 1.78 11.67 -7.73
C ASN A 189 2.67 12.25 -6.59
N VAL A 190 2.24 12.02 -5.35
CA VAL A 190 2.91 12.53 -4.14
C VAL A 190 4.18 11.73 -3.85
N LEU A 191 5.29 12.42 -3.61
CA LEU A 191 6.60 11.82 -3.39
C LEU A 191 7.00 11.86 -1.92
N THR A 192 7.93 10.99 -1.53
CA THR A 192 8.35 10.78 -0.15
C THR A 192 8.85 12.07 0.52
N GLU A 193 9.53 12.94 -0.24
CA GLU A 193 10.02 14.24 0.24
C GLU A 193 8.92 15.15 0.82
N LYS A 194 7.66 14.97 0.40
CA LYS A 194 6.54 15.80 0.86
C LYS A 194 6.15 15.52 2.31
N PHE A 195 6.50 14.35 2.82
CA PHE A 195 6.20 13.93 4.20
C PHE A 195 7.34 14.22 5.17
N MET A 196 8.52 14.54 4.65
CA MET A 196 9.72 14.78 5.46
C MET A 196 9.61 16.08 6.25
N GLN A 197 10.20 16.07 7.44
CA GLN A 197 10.33 17.28 8.24
C GLN A 197 11.13 18.35 7.46
N PRO A 198 10.61 19.59 7.33
CA PRO A 198 11.34 20.68 6.68
C PRO A 198 12.67 20.99 7.39
N GLU A 199 13.72 21.29 6.63
CA GLU A 199 15.05 21.63 7.17
C GLU A 199 15.05 22.89 8.06
N SER A 200 14.15 23.84 7.77
CA SER A 200 14.01 25.07 8.53
C SER A 200 12.58 25.25 9.01
N LEU A 201 12.41 25.26 10.32
CA LEU A 201 11.12 25.49 10.98
C LEU A 201 11.11 26.89 11.60
N LYS A 202 9.98 27.58 11.42
CA LYS A 202 9.70 28.91 11.98
C LYS A 202 8.47 28.82 12.88
N PRO A 203 8.31 29.69 13.89
CA PRO A 203 7.11 29.66 14.73
C PRO A 203 5.87 29.97 13.88
N LEU A 204 4.71 29.48 14.29
CA LEU A 204 3.44 29.81 13.63
C LEU A 204 3.12 31.30 13.79
N THR A 205 2.58 31.90 12.74
CA THR A 205 1.96 33.22 12.80
C THR A 205 0.54 33.09 13.36
N LYS A 206 -0.01 34.18 13.89
CA LYS A 206 -1.41 34.22 14.38
C LYS A 206 -2.43 33.93 13.28
N GLU A 207 -2.10 34.20 12.02
CA GLU A 207 -2.95 33.92 10.88
C GLU A 207 -2.96 32.41 10.58
N GLU A 208 -1.78 31.76 10.57
CA GLU A 208 -1.68 30.31 10.44
C GLU A 208 -2.36 29.58 11.60
N GLU A 209 -2.22 30.05 12.83
CA GLU A 209 -2.94 29.48 13.99
C GLU A 209 -4.46 29.57 13.87
N ARG A 210 -4.99 30.60 13.19
CA ARG A 210 -6.43 30.70 12.91
C ARG A 210 -6.82 29.76 11.77
N PHE A 211 -6.04 29.75 10.70
CA PHE A 211 -6.26 28.87 9.56
C PHE A 211 -6.31 27.40 9.98
N ILE A 212 -5.35 26.94 10.80
CA ILE A 212 -5.30 25.55 11.31
C ILE A 212 -6.56 25.17 12.09
N LYS A 213 -7.21 26.12 12.78
CA LYS A 213 -8.46 25.84 13.53
C LYS A 213 -9.68 25.68 12.64
N GLU A 214 -9.58 26.10 11.39
CA GLU A 214 -10.64 26.03 10.39
C GLU A 214 -10.41 24.87 9.39
N MET A 215 -9.30 24.14 9.50
CA MET A 215 -9.01 22.97 8.68
C MET A 215 -9.92 21.80 9.04
N ASP A 216 -10.21 20.96 8.05
CA ASP A 216 -10.92 19.71 8.29
C ASP A 216 -9.97 18.69 8.94
N ASP A 217 -10.49 17.79 9.77
CA ASP A 217 -9.69 16.79 10.49
C ASP A 217 -8.92 15.84 9.55
N ASP A 218 -9.35 15.74 8.28
CA ASP A 218 -8.77 14.88 7.25
C ASP A 218 -7.70 15.58 6.36
N ASP A 219 -7.42 16.88 6.58
CA ASP A 219 -6.43 17.67 5.83
C ASP A 219 -4.97 17.38 6.25
N PHE A 220 -4.63 16.09 6.43
CA PHE A 220 -3.35 15.66 7.00
C PHE A 220 -2.14 16.13 6.19
N MET A 221 -2.24 16.15 4.86
CA MET A 221 -1.14 16.54 3.96
C MET A 221 -0.80 18.02 4.15
N GLU A 222 -1.83 18.87 4.24
CA GLU A 222 -1.73 20.31 4.46
C GLU A 222 -1.32 20.62 5.91
N PHE A 223 -1.76 19.81 6.87
CA PHE A 223 -1.50 20.04 8.30
C PHE A 223 -0.09 19.62 8.73
N LEU A 224 0.47 18.54 8.16
CA LEU A 224 1.75 17.94 8.57
C LEU A 224 2.91 18.96 8.70
N PRO A 225 3.13 19.92 7.77
CA PRO A 225 4.15 20.96 7.93
C PRO A 225 3.94 21.83 9.18
N TYR A 226 2.70 22.11 9.56
CA TYR A 226 2.38 22.86 10.77
C TYR A 226 2.58 22.00 12.02
N ALA A 227 2.28 20.70 11.97
CA ALA A 227 2.52 19.77 13.06
C ALA A 227 4.03 19.73 13.44
N TYR A 228 4.92 19.62 12.44
CA TYR A 228 6.36 19.72 12.66
C TYR A 228 6.78 21.04 13.31
N ARG A 229 6.21 22.17 12.85
CA ARG A 229 6.49 23.49 13.44
C ARG A 229 5.98 23.58 14.88
N LYS A 230 4.78 23.09 15.18
CA LYS A 230 4.23 23.07 16.55
C LYS A 230 5.18 22.33 17.49
N TYR A 231 5.57 21.10 17.14
CA TYR A 231 6.50 20.32 17.96
C TYR A 231 7.86 21.02 18.17
N ALA A 232 8.41 21.66 17.13
CA ALA A 232 9.70 22.34 17.23
C ALA A 232 9.71 23.51 18.24
N TYR A 233 8.54 24.12 18.53
CA TYR A 233 8.41 25.23 19.48
C TYR A 233 7.69 24.82 20.78
N ASP A 234 7.06 23.65 20.82
CA ASP A 234 6.44 23.04 21.99
C ASP A 234 6.52 21.51 21.90
N GLN A 235 7.53 20.93 22.55
CA GLN A 235 7.85 19.49 22.50
C GLN A 235 6.96 18.66 23.44
N SER A 236 5.65 18.85 23.35
CA SER A 236 4.66 18.10 24.11
C SER A 236 4.35 16.74 23.45
N ALA A 237 3.83 15.80 24.25
CA ALA A 237 3.36 14.50 23.76
C ALA A 237 2.27 14.67 22.68
N ASP A 238 1.31 15.58 22.91
CA ASP A 238 0.25 15.91 21.93
C ASP A 238 0.82 16.36 20.58
N ASN A 239 1.85 17.21 20.57
CA ASN A 239 2.44 17.68 19.31
C ASN A 239 3.25 16.58 18.60
N ALA A 240 3.90 15.67 19.34
CA ALA A 240 4.53 14.49 18.75
C ALA A 240 3.48 13.55 18.14
N TYR A 241 2.39 13.29 18.88
CA TYR A 241 1.28 12.46 18.44
C TYR A 241 0.63 13.02 17.18
N ASN A 242 0.41 14.34 17.10
CA ASN A 242 -0.15 14.98 15.91
C ASN A 242 0.67 14.71 14.65
N ILE A 243 2.01 14.71 14.75
CA ILE A 243 2.88 14.36 13.61
C ILE A 243 2.72 12.87 13.26
N ALA A 244 2.76 12.00 14.27
CA ALA A 244 2.61 10.57 14.10
C ALA A 244 1.29 10.20 13.41
N ALA A 245 0.18 10.78 13.88
CA ALA A 245 -1.15 10.58 13.34
C ALA A 245 -1.28 11.11 11.90
N CYS A 246 -0.69 12.26 11.57
CA CYS A 246 -0.65 12.75 10.19
C CYS A 246 0.07 11.74 9.28
N LEU A 247 1.26 11.29 9.69
CA LEU A 247 2.05 10.36 8.90
C LEU A 247 1.36 9.00 8.75
N GLN A 248 0.69 8.50 9.79
CA GLN A 248 -0.13 7.28 9.71
C GLN A 248 -1.24 7.43 8.67
N ASN A 249 -2.03 8.50 8.73
CA ASN A 249 -3.16 8.72 7.81
C ASN A 249 -2.69 9.03 6.37
N LEU A 250 -1.43 9.43 6.20
CA LEU A 250 -0.76 9.58 4.91
C LEU A 250 -0.01 8.30 4.48
N PHE A 251 -0.22 7.18 5.17
CA PHE A 251 0.36 5.87 4.87
C PHE A 251 1.90 5.83 4.92
N GLN A 252 2.50 6.70 5.74
CA GLN A 252 3.93 6.80 6.00
C GLN A 252 4.25 6.23 7.39
N TYR A 253 3.93 4.95 7.59
CA TYR A 253 4.05 4.24 8.85
C TYR A 253 5.47 4.23 9.42
N LYS A 254 6.48 3.99 8.58
CA LYS A 254 7.90 4.00 9.00
C LYS A 254 8.33 5.37 9.51
N MET A 255 7.75 6.43 8.96
CA MET A 255 8.00 7.80 9.43
C MET A 255 7.18 8.12 10.68
N ALA A 256 5.99 7.53 10.84
CA ALA A 256 5.13 7.71 12.01
C ALA A 256 5.71 7.05 13.28
N ILE A 257 6.29 5.86 13.16
CA ILE A 257 6.87 5.08 14.28
C ILE A 257 7.74 5.92 15.22
N PRO A 258 8.80 6.63 14.77
CA PRO A 258 9.65 7.40 15.68
C PRO A 258 8.90 8.54 16.39
N TRP A 259 7.81 9.07 15.81
CA TRP A 259 6.97 10.08 16.45
C TRP A 259 6.04 9.47 17.50
N TYR A 260 5.49 8.29 17.26
CA TYR A 260 4.76 7.56 18.28
C TYR A 260 5.65 7.08 19.43
N GLU A 261 6.86 6.57 19.14
CA GLU A 261 7.87 6.27 20.16
C GLU A 261 8.16 7.52 21.00
N LYS A 262 8.28 8.69 20.35
CA LYS A 262 8.46 9.98 21.04
C LYS A 262 7.26 10.37 21.89
N THR A 263 6.04 10.13 21.44
CA THR A 263 4.81 10.37 22.23
C THR A 263 4.84 9.55 23.52
N ILE A 264 5.13 8.25 23.44
CA ILE A 264 5.19 7.34 24.60
C ILE A 264 6.34 7.74 25.55
N GLU A 265 7.47 8.22 25.02
CA GLU A 265 8.57 8.73 25.85
C GLU A 265 8.14 9.95 26.67
N LEU A 266 7.35 10.86 26.09
CA LEU A 266 6.86 12.09 26.71
C LEU A 266 5.66 11.86 27.63
N ASP A 267 4.78 10.93 27.30
CA ASP A 267 3.69 10.46 28.15
C ASP A 267 3.65 8.91 28.22
N PRO A 268 4.39 8.32 29.19
CA PRO A 268 4.42 6.87 29.36
C PRO A 268 3.09 6.24 29.78
N ASN A 269 2.09 7.03 30.19
CA ASN A 269 0.78 6.53 30.60
C ASN A 269 -0.24 6.54 29.46
N ASP A 270 0.14 7.02 28.27
CA ASP A 270 -0.71 6.98 27.08
C ASP A 270 -0.88 5.54 26.58
N LYS A 271 -1.89 4.87 27.12
CA LYS A 271 -2.25 3.50 26.77
C LYS A 271 -2.69 3.38 25.31
N GLN A 272 -3.45 4.36 24.81
CA GLN A 272 -4.00 4.33 23.45
C GLN A 272 -2.91 4.38 22.39
N THR A 273 -1.89 5.22 22.59
CA THR A 273 -0.74 5.26 21.68
C THR A 273 0.06 3.96 21.73
N LYS A 274 0.24 3.34 22.90
CA LYS A 274 0.90 2.02 23.00
C LYS A 274 0.13 0.94 22.24
N GLU A 275 -1.20 0.90 22.37
CA GLU A 275 -2.07 -0.05 21.65
C GLU A 275 -1.98 0.16 20.13
N THR A 276 -2.00 1.41 19.68
CA THR A 276 -1.79 1.74 18.25
C THR A 276 -0.41 1.29 17.76
N MET A 277 0.62 1.45 18.58
CA MET A 277 2.00 1.13 18.22
C MET A 277 2.27 -0.35 18.01
N VAL A 278 1.55 -1.23 18.71
CA VAL A 278 1.61 -2.67 18.47
C VAL A 278 1.30 -2.95 16.99
N TYR A 279 0.16 -2.47 16.51
CA TYR A 279 -0.24 -2.63 15.11
C TYR A 279 0.65 -1.88 14.13
N MET A 280 1.18 -0.71 14.51
CA MET A 280 2.12 0.03 13.66
C MET A 280 3.42 -0.77 13.43
N TYR A 281 3.94 -1.42 14.47
CA TYR A 281 5.09 -2.30 14.33
C TYR A 281 4.78 -3.49 13.42
N GLN A 282 3.60 -4.12 13.56
CA GLN A 282 3.17 -5.20 12.65
C GLN A 282 3.12 -4.73 11.19
N GLN A 283 2.55 -3.56 10.95
CA GLN A 283 2.42 -2.98 9.61
C GLN A 283 3.78 -2.77 8.92
N CYS A 284 4.83 -2.51 9.70
CA CYS A 284 6.19 -2.35 9.23
C CYS A 284 7.05 -3.61 9.36
N GLU A 285 6.45 -4.77 9.65
CA GLU A 285 7.14 -6.07 9.83
C GLU A 285 8.14 -6.09 11.01
N GLU A 286 7.95 -5.21 11.99
CA GLU A 286 8.75 -5.10 13.22
C GLU A 286 8.17 -6.00 14.33
N TYR A 287 7.93 -7.27 14.01
CA TYR A 287 7.17 -8.21 14.86
C TYR A 287 7.77 -8.40 16.26
N ASP A 288 9.09 -8.34 16.41
CA ASP A 288 9.72 -8.43 17.72
C ASP A 288 9.41 -7.22 18.61
N LYS A 289 9.33 -6.01 18.04
CA LYS A 289 8.93 -4.80 18.77
C LYS A 289 7.46 -4.85 19.13
N SER A 290 6.60 -5.25 18.18
CA SER A 290 5.16 -5.45 18.40
C SER A 290 4.92 -6.40 19.57
N LYS A 291 5.48 -7.61 19.50
CA LYS A 291 5.38 -8.64 20.53
C LYS A 291 5.86 -8.15 21.89
N ALA A 292 7.02 -7.50 21.93
CA ALA A 292 7.58 -6.99 23.18
C ALA A 292 6.68 -5.92 23.83
N LEU A 293 6.02 -5.07 23.02
CA LEU A 293 5.09 -4.07 23.52
C LEU A 293 3.76 -4.72 23.97
N ALA A 294 3.21 -5.65 23.18
CA ALA A 294 1.99 -6.38 23.52
C ALA A 294 2.13 -7.19 24.82
N LEU A 295 3.30 -7.81 25.05
CA LEU A 295 3.59 -8.50 26.32
C LEU A 295 3.61 -7.55 27.52
N LYS A 296 4.17 -6.34 27.38
CA LYS A 296 4.13 -5.33 28.45
C LYS A 296 2.71 -4.87 28.73
N LEU A 297 1.93 -4.61 27.68
CA LEU A 297 0.51 -4.25 27.83
C LEU A 297 -0.27 -5.36 28.56
N LEU A 298 0.02 -6.62 28.25
CA LEU A 298 -0.59 -7.77 28.92
C LEU A 298 -0.19 -7.88 30.39
N GLU A 299 1.06 -7.59 30.75
CA GLU A 299 1.52 -7.53 32.16
C GLU A 299 0.81 -6.42 32.95
N GLU A 300 0.47 -5.32 32.28
CA GLU A 300 -0.21 -4.15 32.85
C GLU A 300 -1.75 -4.25 32.83
N ALA A 301 -2.32 -5.29 32.20
CA ALA A 301 -3.76 -5.41 31.94
C ALA A 301 -4.61 -5.86 33.15
N GLU A 302 -4.16 -5.63 34.38
CA GLU A 302 -4.92 -5.99 35.58
C GLU A 302 -6.25 -5.20 35.63
N GLY A 303 -7.37 -5.93 35.62
CA GLY A 303 -8.72 -5.33 35.65
C GLY A 303 -9.31 -5.00 34.28
N GLU A 304 -8.57 -5.25 33.19
CA GLU A 304 -9.09 -5.13 31.82
C GLU A 304 -10.12 -6.21 31.49
N ASN A 305 -10.93 -5.95 30.45
CA ASN A 305 -11.94 -6.89 30.00
C ASN A 305 -11.31 -8.08 29.24
N ALA A 306 -12.06 -9.19 29.14
CA ALA A 306 -11.57 -10.41 28.49
C ALA A 306 -11.27 -10.22 27.00
N ASP A 307 -12.03 -9.37 26.30
CA ASP A 307 -11.85 -9.13 24.86
C ASP A 307 -10.50 -8.44 24.58
N TYR A 308 -10.07 -7.53 25.46
CA TYR A 308 -8.77 -6.87 25.38
C TYR A 308 -7.61 -7.86 25.59
N ILE A 309 -7.74 -8.77 26.55
CA ILE A 309 -6.74 -9.83 26.77
C ILE A 309 -6.66 -10.76 25.57
N ASP A 310 -7.81 -11.14 25.02
CA ASP A 310 -7.92 -11.98 23.82
C ASP A 310 -7.27 -11.31 22.61
N GLU A 311 -7.46 -10.00 22.45
CA GLU A 311 -6.81 -9.19 21.40
C GLU A 311 -5.27 -9.24 21.53
N LEU A 312 -4.74 -8.98 22.73
CA LEU A 312 -3.29 -9.06 22.97
C LEU A 312 -2.73 -10.47 22.73
N TYR A 313 -3.45 -11.52 23.12
CA TYR A 313 -3.06 -12.89 22.80
C TYR A 313 -3.02 -13.13 21.29
N GLY A 314 -3.99 -12.61 20.54
CA GLY A 314 -4.06 -12.70 19.08
C GLY A 314 -2.87 -12.01 18.42
N VAL A 315 -2.60 -10.75 18.79
CA VAL A 315 -1.44 -10.00 18.28
C VAL A 315 -0.14 -10.77 18.55
N ILE A 316 0.10 -11.22 19.79
CA ILE A 316 1.34 -11.93 20.12
C ILE A 316 1.45 -13.23 19.32
N ALA A 317 0.33 -13.94 19.10
CA ALA A 317 0.31 -15.14 18.28
C ALA A 317 0.72 -14.84 16.83
N ASP A 318 0.14 -13.80 16.24
CA ASP A 318 0.43 -13.35 14.87
C ASP A 318 1.89 -12.92 14.73
N ASP A 319 2.40 -12.11 15.67
CA ASP A 319 3.79 -11.65 15.67
C ASP A 319 4.79 -12.81 15.74
N CYS A 320 4.48 -13.85 16.52
CA CYS A 320 5.33 -15.04 16.58
C CYS A 320 5.30 -15.79 15.25
N CYS A 321 4.12 -16.02 14.68
CA CYS A 321 3.99 -16.75 13.42
C CYS A 321 4.65 -16.00 12.25
N LEU A 322 4.34 -14.72 12.09
CA LEU A 322 4.88 -13.87 11.02
C LEU A 322 6.38 -13.60 11.21
N GLY A 323 6.85 -13.53 12.45
CA GLY A 323 8.28 -13.48 12.80
C GLY A 323 9.04 -14.80 12.60
N GLY A 324 8.38 -15.86 12.13
CA GLY A 324 9.02 -17.14 11.78
C GLY A 324 9.05 -18.18 12.91
N ASP A 325 8.30 -17.98 14.00
CA ASP A 325 8.11 -18.94 15.10
C ASP A 325 6.62 -19.33 15.25
N PRO A 326 6.09 -20.13 14.29
CA PRO A 326 4.71 -20.61 14.37
C PRO A 326 4.45 -21.53 15.57
N ASP A 327 5.49 -22.18 16.12
CA ASP A 327 5.35 -23.05 17.29
C ASP A 327 5.04 -22.23 18.55
N GLU A 328 5.69 -21.08 18.73
CA GLU A 328 5.35 -20.14 19.79
C GLU A 328 3.97 -19.49 19.55
N GLY A 329 3.67 -19.07 18.32
CA GLY A 329 2.37 -18.49 17.97
C GLY A 329 1.21 -19.43 18.32
N ILE A 330 1.36 -20.73 18.03
CA ILE A 330 0.38 -21.75 18.39
C ILE A 330 0.14 -21.85 19.90
N LYS A 331 1.16 -21.62 20.75
CA LYS A 331 0.97 -21.63 22.21
C LYS A 331 0.10 -20.48 22.69
N TRP A 332 0.18 -19.32 22.03
CA TRP A 332 -0.69 -18.18 22.32
C TRP A 332 -2.12 -18.43 21.84
N LEU A 333 -2.31 -19.04 20.67
CA LEU A 333 -3.63 -19.52 20.24
C LEU A 333 -4.22 -20.53 21.25
N ASP A 334 -3.39 -21.38 21.85
CA ASP A 334 -3.84 -22.31 22.91
C ASP A 334 -4.30 -21.61 24.19
N LYS A 335 -3.76 -20.42 24.51
CA LYS A 335 -4.28 -19.60 25.61
C LYS A 335 -5.67 -19.06 25.28
N ILE A 336 -5.87 -18.52 24.07
CA ILE A 336 -7.19 -18.05 23.61
C ILE A 336 -8.22 -19.19 23.71
N LEU A 337 -7.91 -20.38 23.17
CA LEU A 337 -8.81 -21.54 23.21
C LEU A 337 -9.17 -22.01 24.63
N LYS A 338 -8.33 -21.72 25.62
CA LYS A 338 -8.51 -22.13 27.01
C LYS A 338 -9.23 -21.07 27.85
N GLU A 339 -8.97 -19.79 27.59
CA GLU A 339 -9.33 -18.68 28.47
C GLU A 339 -10.46 -17.81 27.92
N SER A 340 -10.57 -17.69 26.59
CA SER A 340 -11.59 -16.88 25.94
C SER A 340 -12.99 -17.41 26.21
N LYS A 341 -13.95 -16.49 26.24
CA LYS A 341 -15.40 -16.79 26.31
C LYS A 341 -16.12 -16.42 25.02
N ASN A 342 -15.39 -15.98 24.00
CA ASN A 342 -15.93 -15.58 22.72
C ASN A 342 -15.94 -16.79 21.77
N ASP A 343 -17.13 -17.37 21.56
CA ASP A 343 -17.31 -18.57 20.73
C ASP A 343 -16.86 -18.36 19.27
N GLU A 344 -17.06 -17.16 18.72
CA GLU A 344 -16.64 -16.83 17.35
C GLU A 344 -15.11 -16.79 17.24
N LEU A 345 -14.46 -16.13 18.20
CA LEU A 345 -12.99 -16.08 18.27
C LEU A 345 -12.39 -17.48 18.47
N ILE A 346 -13.00 -18.31 19.33
CA ILE A 346 -12.56 -19.69 19.56
C ILE A 346 -12.61 -20.49 18.26
N GLU A 347 -13.70 -20.38 17.49
CA GLU A 347 -13.84 -21.11 16.23
C GLU A 347 -12.86 -20.61 15.17
N TYR A 348 -12.68 -19.29 15.05
CA TYR A 348 -11.64 -18.70 14.20
C TYR A 348 -10.25 -19.23 14.57
N THR A 349 -9.92 -19.20 15.87
CA THR A 349 -8.63 -19.64 16.41
C THR A 349 -8.32 -21.12 16.10
N LYS A 350 -9.32 -22.01 16.14
CA LYS A 350 -9.14 -23.43 15.74
C LYS A 350 -8.71 -23.56 14.28
N ASN A 351 -9.32 -22.77 13.40
CA ASN A 351 -9.02 -22.78 11.97
C ASN A 351 -7.63 -22.23 11.69
N THR A 352 -7.28 -21.08 12.28
CA THR A 352 -5.95 -20.48 12.17
C THR A 352 -4.86 -21.42 12.67
N LYS A 353 -5.07 -22.05 13.85
CA LYS A 353 -4.15 -23.04 14.40
C LYS A 353 -3.94 -24.25 13.48
N LYS A 354 -4.98 -24.69 12.76
CA LYS A 354 -4.86 -25.78 11.78
C LYS A 354 -4.00 -25.34 10.59
N LEU A 355 -4.26 -24.15 10.05
CA LEU A 355 -3.50 -23.57 8.94
C LEU A 355 -2.00 -23.47 9.28
N TRP A 356 -1.66 -22.93 10.45
CA TRP A 356 -0.26 -22.74 10.85
C TRP A 356 0.48 -24.06 11.11
N LYS A 357 -0.23 -25.12 11.51
CA LYS A 357 0.36 -26.47 11.58
C LYS A 357 0.71 -27.02 10.20
N GLU A 358 -0.16 -26.82 9.21
CA GLU A 358 0.10 -27.21 7.83
C GLU A 358 1.27 -26.41 7.23
N LEU A 359 1.33 -25.09 7.51
CA LEU A 359 2.44 -24.23 7.11
C LEU A 359 3.77 -24.71 7.71
N ARG A 360 3.80 -25.00 9.01
CA ARG A 360 4.97 -25.56 9.69
C ARG A 360 5.48 -26.85 9.03
N GLU A 361 4.58 -27.76 8.69
CA GLU A 361 4.93 -29.02 8.01
C GLU A 361 5.52 -28.81 6.61
N SER A 362 5.17 -27.71 5.94
CA SER A 362 5.72 -27.32 4.64
C SER A 362 7.11 -26.70 4.73
N LEU A 363 7.43 -25.99 5.82
CA LEU A 363 8.73 -25.35 6.04
C LEU A 363 9.84 -26.33 6.47
N ILE A 364 9.46 -27.51 6.98
CA ILE A 364 10.39 -28.55 7.45
C ILE A 364 10.78 -29.53 6.32
N LYS A 365 10.05 -29.53 5.20
CA LYS A 365 10.31 -30.37 4.01
C LYS A 365 11.13 -29.62 2.99
#